data_AF-A0AA35NTN5-F1
#
_entry.id   AF-A0AA35NTN5-F1
#
_cell.length_a   1.000
_cell.length_b   1.000
_cell.length_c   1.000
_cell.angle_alpha   90.00
_cell.angle_beta   90.00
_cell.angle_gamma   90.00
#
_symmetry.space_group_name_H-M   'P 1'
#
loop_
_entity.id
_entity.type
_entity.pdbx_description
1 polymer ?
#
loop_
_entity_poly.entity_id
_entity_poly.type
_entity_poly.pdbx_seq_one_letter_code
_entity_poly.pdbx_strand_id
1 'polypeptide(L)'
;MELDKLDQKLKVLKRKGVNVSIKNRKLADREIQEAGLNRKPKVYSMEDVNDGAEPVEDAETSDKDKAFHYTVQEYNAWKQKQNQRKNGQGQRSGNSYDQVAKLSYEKTLRNLVTQNSNKNENSVNKNDSNSSPKNGAIHKIQRNIKTGKIEIVDDDKLVNKLAFTLESESKKRYEARRKQMENAKTPSSVESFINDKNKQFNEKLSREPKDSN
;
A
#
# COMPACT_ATOMS: atom_id res chain seq x y z
N MET A 1 32.50 -8.11 27.03
CA MET A 1 32.45 -6.89 27.88
C MET A 1 32.22 -5.58 27.11
N GLU A 2 32.56 -5.45 25.81
CA GLU A 2 32.26 -4.22 25.05
C GLU A 2 30.89 -4.22 24.36
N LEU A 3 30.43 -5.38 23.89
CA LEU A 3 29.10 -5.54 23.27
C LEU A 3 27.95 -5.20 24.23
N ASP A 4 28.06 -5.62 25.50
CA ASP A 4 27.06 -5.32 26.52
C ASP A 4 26.98 -3.83 26.84
N LYS A 5 28.12 -3.12 26.80
CA LYS A 5 28.19 -1.66 26.98
C LYS A 5 27.53 -0.93 25.81
N LEU A 6 27.70 -1.42 24.58
CA LEU A 6 27.05 -0.87 23.38
C LEU A 6 25.53 -1.08 23.42
N ASP A 7 25.06 -2.26 23.83
CA ASP A 7 23.62 -2.54 23.96
C ASP A 7 22.96 -1.65 25.04
N GLN A 8 23.63 -1.47 26.19
CA GLN A 8 23.18 -0.53 27.22
C GLN A 8 23.12 0.92 26.70
N LYS A 9 24.14 1.37 25.97
CA LYS A 9 24.17 2.72 25.36
C LYS A 9 23.04 2.91 24.36
N LEU A 10 22.74 1.90 23.55
CA LEU A 10 21.64 1.92 22.57
C LEU A 10 20.26 1.96 23.26
N LYS A 11 20.06 1.20 24.34
CA LYS A 11 18.84 1.26 25.16
C LYS A 11 18.63 2.65 25.77
N VAL A 12 19.69 3.26 26.30
CA VAL A 12 19.64 4.63 26.82
C VAL A 12 19.32 5.64 25.71
N LEU A 13 19.92 5.49 24.52
CA LEU A 13 19.66 6.37 23.39
C LEU A 13 18.20 6.29 22.93
N LYS A 14 17.64 5.07 22.84
CA LYS A 14 16.22 4.84 22.51
C LYS A 14 15.30 5.53 23.51
N ARG A 15 15.58 5.39 24.82
CA ARG A 15 14.82 6.07 25.88
C ARG A 15 14.93 7.60 25.77
N LYS A 16 16.12 8.12 25.48
CA LYS A 16 16.32 9.57 25.24
C LYS A 16 15.53 10.06 24.03
N GLY A 17 15.52 9.31 22.92
CA GLY A 17 14.74 9.64 21.73
C GLY A 17 13.24 9.74 22.01
N VAL A 18 12.69 8.76 22.75
CA VAL A 18 11.28 8.79 23.18
C VAL A 18 10.99 9.97 24.10
N ASN A 19 11.88 10.26 25.06
CA ASN A 19 11.73 11.40 25.96
C ASN A 19 11.76 12.75 25.23
N VAL A 20 12.62 12.92 24.23
CA VAL A 20 12.65 14.12 23.39
C VAL A 20 11.36 14.25 22.59
N SER A 21 10.86 13.16 22.01
CA SER A 21 9.57 13.17 21.29
C SER A 21 8.41 13.58 22.20
N ILE A 22 8.37 13.09 23.44
CA ILE A 22 7.33 13.47 24.42
C ILE A 22 7.48 14.94 24.82
N LYS A 23 8.71 15.43 25.04
CA LYS A 23 8.95 16.84 25.37
C LYS A 23 8.50 17.77 24.23
N ASN A 24 8.85 17.44 22.99
CA ASN A 24 8.45 18.22 21.82
C ASN A 24 6.92 18.24 21.67
N ARG A 25 6.24 17.10 21.92
CA ARG A 25 4.78 17.04 21.94
C ARG A 25 4.17 17.95 23.02
N LYS A 26 4.69 17.89 24.25
CA LYS A 26 4.21 18.76 25.35
C LYS A 26 4.43 20.24 25.08
N LEU A 27 5.53 20.61 24.43
CA LEU A 27 5.80 21.99 24.05
C LEU A 27 4.82 22.47 22.97
N ALA A 28 4.55 21.64 21.96
CA ALA A 28 3.54 21.95 20.93
C ALA A 28 2.13 22.09 21.54
N ASP A 29 1.74 21.16 22.43
CA ASP A 29 0.44 21.22 23.10
C ASP A 29 0.30 22.50 23.96
N ARG A 30 1.39 22.93 24.62
CA ARG A 30 1.44 24.16 25.41
C ARG A 30 1.34 25.41 24.53
N GLU A 31 2.06 25.45 23.41
CA GLU A 31 1.99 26.56 22.44
C GLU A 31 0.58 26.71 21.87
N ILE A 32 -0.11 25.59 21.58
CA ILE A 32 -1.51 25.60 21.13
C ILE A 32 -2.44 26.17 22.21
N GLN A 33 -2.24 25.79 23.48
CA GLN A 33 -3.04 26.33 24.59
C GLN A 33 -2.82 27.83 24.79
N GLU A 34 -1.56 28.28 24.76
CA GLU A 34 -1.21 29.71 24.89
C GLU A 34 -1.74 30.53 23.69
N ALA A 35 -1.69 29.97 22.46
CA ALA A 35 -2.29 30.59 21.28
C ALA A 35 -3.83 30.62 21.34
N GLY A 36 -4.46 29.63 21.96
CA GLY A 36 -5.91 29.57 22.18
C GLY A 36 -6.41 30.57 23.23
N LEU A 37 -5.63 30.79 24.30
CA LEU A 37 -5.98 31.73 25.37
C LEU A 37 -5.88 33.21 24.92
N ASN A 38 -4.98 33.52 23.99
CA ASN A 38 -4.74 34.88 23.51
C ASN A 38 -5.61 35.29 22.30
N ARG A 39 -6.44 34.39 21.76
CA ARG A 39 -7.35 34.69 20.65
C ARG A 39 -8.79 34.81 21.18
N LYS A 40 -9.37 36.01 21.11
CA LYS A 40 -10.82 36.18 21.28
C LYS A 40 -11.54 35.33 20.23
N PRO A 41 -12.64 34.63 20.57
CA PRO A 41 -13.42 33.88 19.60
C PRO A 41 -13.92 34.82 18.50
N LYS A 42 -13.66 34.47 17.23
CA LYS A 42 -14.12 35.24 16.07
C LYS A 42 -15.63 35.04 15.95
N VAL A 43 -16.40 36.00 16.45
CA VAL A 43 -17.85 36.06 16.28
C VAL A 43 -18.14 36.55 14.87
N TYR A 44 -18.73 35.70 14.04
CA TYR A 44 -19.31 36.12 12.76
C TYR A 44 -20.68 36.73 13.09
N SER A 45 -20.79 38.05 13.08
CA SER A 45 -22.08 38.73 13.05
C SER A 45 -22.66 38.62 11.64
N MET A 46 -23.80 37.96 11.53
CA MET A 46 -24.61 37.88 10.31
C MET A 46 -25.62 39.03 10.32
N GLU A 47 -25.22 40.20 9.85
CA GLU A 47 -26.16 41.22 9.39
C GLU A 47 -25.60 41.92 8.14
N ASP A 48 -26.49 42.02 7.15
CA ASP A 48 -26.26 42.39 5.76
C ASP A 48 -25.77 43.81 5.55
N VAL A 49 -24.85 44.00 4.60
CA VAL A 49 -24.92 45.13 3.66
C VAL A 49 -24.26 44.76 2.33
N ASN A 50 -25.13 44.53 1.36
CA ASN A 50 -24.90 44.83 -0.04
C ASN A 50 -24.42 46.28 -0.19
N ASP A 51 -23.19 46.49 -0.66
CA ASP A 51 -22.85 47.49 -1.68
C ASP A 51 -21.36 47.41 -2.04
N GLY A 52 -21.07 47.70 -3.30
CA GLY A 52 -19.88 47.27 -4.02
C GLY A 52 -18.54 47.78 -3.48
N ALA A 53 -17.59 46.86 -3.41
CA ALA A 53 -16.17 47.12 -3.58
C ALA A 53 -15.51 45.83 -4.08
N GLU A 54 -15.02 45.86 -5.32
CA GLU A 54 -14.02 44.93 -5.86
C GLU A 54 -12.87 44.72 -4.87
N PRO A 55 -12.44 43.48 -4.60
CA PRO A 55 -11.09 43.21 -4.13
C PRO A 55 -10.30 42.54 -5.25
N VAL A 56 -9.47 43.37 -5.88
CA VAL A 56 -8.29 42.96 -6.64
C VAL A 56 -7.36 42.19 -5.70
N GLU A 57 -6.94 41.01 -6.17
CA GLU A 57 -5.72 40.26 -5.84
C GLU A 57 -5.27 40.19 -4.36
N ASP A 58 -5.47 39.03 -3.74
CA ASP A 58 -4.40 38.39 -2.95
C ASP A 58 -4.73 36.91 -2.68
N ALA A 59 -4.54 36.07 -3.71
CA ALA A 59 -4.65 34.61 -3.60
C ALA A 59 -3.28 33.93 -3.40
N GLU A 60 -2.18 34.67 -3.27
CA GLU A 60 -0.82 34.10 -3.18
C GLU A 60 -0.29 33.85 -1.76
N THR A 61 -0.97 34.36 -0.72
CA THR A 61 -0.51 34.18 0.68
C THR A 61 -1.04 32.90 1.33
N SER A 62 -2.15 32.32 0.86
CA SER A 62 -2.77 31.15 1.52
C SER A 62 -1.95 29.86 1.42
N ASP A 63 -1.10 29.71 0.41
CA ASP A 63 -0.32 28.48 0.21
C ASP A 63 1.02 28.50 0.95
N LYS A 64 1.55 29.68 1.31
CA LYS A 64 2.75 29.79 2.15
C LYS A 64 2.43 29.57 3.64
N ASP A 65 1.25 29.96 4.10
CA ASP A 65 0.80 29.73 5.50
C ASP A 65 0.33 28.30 5.76
N LYS A 66 -0.11 27.55 4.73
CA LYS A 66 -0.39 26.10 4.84
C LYS A 66 0.88 25.26 5.08
N ALA A 67 2.06 25.79 4.81
CA ALA A 67 3.32 25.06 4.98
C ALA A 67 3.61 24.67 6.45
N PHE A 68 3.02 25.38 7.41
CA PHE A 68 3.26 25.17 8.85
C PHE A 68 2.06 24.61 9.63
N HIS A 69 0.91 24.41 8.97
CA HIS A 69 -0.33 23.96 9.62
C HIS A 69 -0.87 22.66 9.01
N TYR A 70 -0.06 21.61 8.95
CA TYR A 70 -0.60 20.28 8.66
C TYR A 70 -1.43 19.79 9.85
N THR A 71 -2.71 19.54 9.62
CA THR A 71 -3.51 18.80 10.59
C THR A 71 -3.01 17.35 10.70
N VAL A 72 -3.22 16.71 11.85
CA VAL A 72 -2.81 15.30 12.05
C VAL A 72 -3.40 14.37 10.97
N GLN A 73 -4.61 14.69 10.48
CA GLN A 73 -5.27 13.96 9.40
C GLN A 73 -4.55 14.13 8.06
N GLU A 74 -4.15 15.36 7.72
CA GLU A 74 -3.37 15.63 6.50
C GLU A 74 -1.97 15.03 6.56
N TYR A 75 -1.32 15.04 7.72
CA TYR A 75 -0.04 14.35 7.91
C TYR A 75 -0.18 12.84 7.70
N ASN A 76 -1.24 12.23 8.24
CA ASN A 76 -1.49 10.80 8.03
C ASN A 76 -1.79 10.49 6.56
N ALA A 77 -2.59 11.31 5.89
CA ALA A 77 -2.87 11.19 4.46
C ALA A 77 -1.61 11.37 3.61
N TRP A 78 -0.77 12.35 3.93
CA TRP A 78 0.52 12.58 3.28
C TRP A 78 1.48 11.41 3.50
N LYS A 79 1.57 10.88 4.72
CA LYS A 79 2.40 9.72 5.06
C LYS A 79 1.94 8.46 4.34
N GLN A 80 0.63 8.23 4.22
CA GLN A 80 0.09 7.15 3.40
C GLN A 80 0.44 7.32 1.91
N LYS A 81 0.28 8.53 1.36
CA LYS A 81 0.69 8.86 -0.01
C LYS A 81 2.20 8.65 -0.21
N GLN A 82 3.04 9.00 0.75
CA GLN A 82 4.49 8.77 0.70
C GLN A 82 4.84 7.27 0.72
N ASN A 83 4.18 6.47 1.56
CA ASN A 83 4.40 5.02 1.59
C ASN A 83 3.94 4.36 0.28
N GLN A 84 2.84 4.82 -0.32
CA GLN A 84 2.39 4.37 -1.64
C GLN A 84 3.39 4.77 -2.73
N ARG A 85 3.96 5.98 -2.67
CA ARG A 85 5.01 6.44 -3.60
C ARG A 85 6.29 5.63 -3.47
N LYS A 86 6.72 5.26 -2.27
CA LYS A 86 7.89 4.37 -2.06
C LYS A 86 7.67 2.99 -2.67
N ASN A 87 6.45 2.45 -2.56
CA ASN A 87 6.11 1.18 -3.19
C ASN A 87 5.97 1.29 -4.74
N GLY A 88 5.60 2.46 -5.25
CA GLY A 88 5.49 2.72 -6.70
C GLY A 88 6.79 3.16 -7.39
N GLN A 89 7.74 3.74 -6.65
CA GLN A 89 9.03 4.22 -7.19
C GLN A 89 9.98 3.09 -7.61
N GLY A 90 9.76 1.86 -7.14
CA GLY A 90 10.52 0.67 -7.56
C GLY A 90 10.13 0.11 -8.94
N GLN A 91 9.24 0.76 -9.68
CA GLN A 91 8.90 0.40 -11.07
C GLN A 91 9.56 1.32 -12.11
N ARG A 92 10.62 2.04 -11.71
CA ARG A 92 11.46 2.79 -12.64
C ARG A 92 12.55 1.87 -13.17
N SER A 93 12.47 1.56 -14.47
CA SER A 93 13.35 0.65 -15.22
C SER A 93 13.08 -0.84 -15.03
N GLY A 94 13.41 -1.63 -16.06
CA GLY A 94 13.12 -3.06 -16.15
C GLY A 94 13.73 -3.83 -14.98
N ASN A 95 12.88 -4.33 -14.10
CA ASN A 95 13.30 -5.15 -12.98
C ASN A 95 13.87 -6.48 -13.49
N SER A 96 14.98 -6.94 -12.88
CA SER A 96 15.49 -8.30 -13.12
C SER A 96 14.42 -9.34 -12.75
N TYR A 97 14.38 -10.46 -13.46
CA TYR A 97 13.44 -11.55 -13.21
C TYR A 97 13.49 -12.04 -11.75
N ASP A 98 14.67 -12.07 -11.13
CA ASP A 98 14.83 -12.46 -9.72
C ASP A 98 14.09 -11.50 -8.77
N GLN A 99 14.17 -10.20 -9.04
CA GLN A 99 13.48 -9.18 -8.26
C GLN A 99 11.96 -9.28 -8.45
N VAL A 100 11.50 -9.50 -9.70
CA VAL A 100 10.08 -9.69 -10.00
C VAL A 100 9.53 -10.94 -9.31
N ALA A 101 10.29 -12.04 -9.30
CA ALA A 101 9.92 -13.28 -8.62
C ALA A 101 9.79 -13.04 -7.10
N LYS A 102 10.78 -12.38 -6.48
CA LYS A 102 10.73 -12.03 -5.06
C LYS A 102 9.54 -11.15 -4.72
N LEU A 103 9.30 -10.08 -5.48
CA LEU A 103 8.16 -9.17 -5.26
C LEU A 103 6.81 -9.88 -5.44
N SER A 104 6.73 -10.79 -6.42
CA SER A 104 5.53 -11.61 -6.65
C SER A 104 5.29 -12.57 -5.50
N TYR A 105 6.34 -13.19 -4.96
CA TYR A 105 6.27 -14.06 -3.79
C TYR A 105 5.86 -13.28 -2.52
N GLU A 106 6.46 -12.13 -2.26
CA GLU A 106 6.06 -11.29 -1.12
C GLU A 106 4.61 -10.80 -1.22
N LYS A 107 4.09 -10.61 -2.44
CA LYS A 107 2.68 -10.29 -2.67
C LYS A 107 1.77 -11.47 -2.32
N THR A 108 2.10 -12.69 -2.75
CA THR A 108 1.29 -13.88 -2.44
C THR A 108 1.32 -14.23 -0.95
N LEU A 109 2.45 -14.01 -0.25
CA LEU A 109 2.54 -14.16 1.20
C LEU A 109 1.61 -13.20 1.94
N ARG A 110 1.57 -11.92 1.56
CA ARG A 110 0.64 -10.94 2.15
C ARG A 110 -0.81 -11.36 1.95
N ASN A 111 -1.16 -11.82 0.75
CA ASN A 111 -2.50 -12.33 0.47
C ASN A 111 -2.83 -13.52 1.39
N LEU A 112 -1.90 -14.46 1.58
CA LEU A 112 -2.09 -15.61 2.45
C LEU A 112 -2.32 -15.20 3.92
N VAL A 113 -1.55 -14.22 4.42
CA VAL A 113 -1.73 -13.67 5.78
C VAL A 113 -3.13 -13.07 5.95
N THR A 114 -3.58 -12.25 5.01
CA THR A 114 -4.93 -11.63 5.07
C THR A 114 -6.06 -12.66 4.98
N GLN A 115 -5.87 -13.74 4.24
CA GLN A 115 -6.86 -14.81 4.16
C GLN A 115 -6.97 -15.62 5.45
N ASN A 116 -5.90 -15.69 6.24
CA ASN A 116 -5.88 -16.42 7.50
C ASN A 116 -6.42 -15.56 8.66
N SER A 117 -6.17 -14.25 8.65
CA SER A 117 -6.71 -13.33 9.66
C SER A 117 -8.24 -13.23 9.62
N ASN A 118 -8.84 -13.24 8.43
CA ASN A 118 -10.27 -13.01 8.26
C ASN A 118 -11.14 -14.23 8.65
N LYS A 119 -10.55 -15.38 8.98
CA LYS A 119 -11.28 -16.60 9.36
C LYS A 119 -11.51 -16.77 10.87
N ASN A 120 -10.82 -16.00 11.72
CA ASN A 120 -10.85 -16.23 13.17
C ASN A 120 -11.92 -15.44 13.93
N GLU A 121 -12.71 -14.58 13.28
CA GLU A 121 -13.74 -13.78 13.99
C GLU A 121 -15.19 -14.31 13.86
N ASN A 122 -15.51 -15.18 12.90
CA ASN A 122 -16.89 -15.65 12.69
C ASN A 122 -17.15 -17.12 13.09
N SER A 123 -16.31 -17.70 13.95
CA SER A 123 -16.45 -19.08 14.43
C SER A 123 -16.31 -19.17 15.95
N VAL A 124 -17.05 -18.34 16.69
CA VAL A 124 -17.38 -18.65 18.08
C VAL A 124 -18.60 -19.56 18.09
N ASN A 125 -18.40 -20.81 17.69
CA ASN A 125 -19.19 -21.92 18.22
C ASN A 125 -18.25 -22.73 19.11
N LYS A 126 -18.25 -22.37 20.40
CA LYS A 126 -17.85 -23.27 21.48
C LYS A 126 -18.75 -24.49 21.36
N ASN A 127 -18.23 -25.59 20.84
CA ASN A 127 -18.64 -26.98 21.09
C ASN A 127 -17.98 -27.83 20.00
N ASP A 128 -16.67 -28.08 20.13
CA ASP A 128 -15.99 -29.24 19.54
C ASP A 128 -14.57 -29.33 20.13
N SER A 129 -14.53 -29.38 21.46
CA SER A 129 -13.36 -29.86 22.19
C SER A 129 -13.36 -31.38 22.10
N ASN A 130 -12.77 -31.92 21.03
CA ASN A 130 -11.88 -33.09 21.02
C ASN A 130 -11.73 -33.63 19.58
N SER A 131 -10.49 -33.63 19.08
CA SER A 131 -9.98 -34.35 17.88
C SER A 131 -9.91 -33.66 16.51
N SER A 132 -10.13 -32.35 16.36
CA SER A 132 -9.75 -31.71 15.09
C SER A 132 -8.23 -31.50 15.01
N PRO A 133 -7.52 -32.07 14.01
CA PRO A 133 -6.11 -31.80 13.83
C PRO A 133 -5.96 -30.30 13.55
N LYS A 134 -4.94 -29.69 14.15
CA LYS A 134 -4.58 -28.29 13.92
C LYS A 134 -4.47 -28.05 12.41
N ASN A 135 -5.38 -27.26 11.85
CA ASN A 135 -5.39 -26.90 10.43
C ASN A 135 -3.97 -26.52 9.97
N GLY A 136 -3.40 -27.24 9.01
CA GLY A 136 -2.07 -26.99 8.45
C GLY A 136 -0.91 -27.85 8.97
N ALA A 137 -1.17 -28.90 9.75
CA ALA A 137 -0.14 -29.88 10.08
C ALA A 137 0.05 -30.88 8.93
N ILE A 138 1.22 -30.87 8.27
CA ILE A 138 1.61 -31.92 7.32
C ILE A 138 1.60 -33.25 8.08
N HIS A 139 0.64 -34.11 7.75
CA HIS A 139 0.48 -35.41 8.39
C HIS A 139 1.46 -36.41 7.78
N LYS A 140 2.74 -36.23 8.10
CA LYS A 140 3.86 -37.17 7.88
C LYS A 140 4.31 -37.28 6.40
N ILE A 141 5.59 -37.03 6.19
CA ILE A 141 6.28 -37.35 4.94
C ILE A 141 6.58 -38.85 4.97
N GLN A 142 5.96 -39.62 4.08
CA GLN A 142 6.23 -41.05 3.95
C GLN A 142 7.09 -41.28 2.71
N ARG A 143 8.29 -41.82 2.89
CA ARG A 143 9.15 -42.23 1.76
C ARG A 143 8.95 -43.72 1.53
N ASN A 144 8.47 -44.08 0.35
CA ASN A 144 8.37 -45.47 -0.06
C ASN A 144 9.76 -45.94 -0.53
N ILE A 145 10.39 -46.80 0.27
CA ILE A 145 11.76 -47.28 0.05
C ILE A 145 11.86 -48.11 -1.25
N LYS A 146 10.77 -48.75 -1.69
CA LYS A 146 10.76 -49.61 -2.88
C LYS A 146 10.63 -48.81 -4.18
N THR A 147 9.87 -47.72 -4.18
CA THR A 147 9.61 -46.91 -5.38
C THR A 147 10.44 -45.62 -5.43
N GLY A 148 11.09 -45.25 -4.33
CA GLY A 148 11.80 -43.98 -4.18
C GLY A 148 10.87 -42.76 -4.11
N LYS A 149 9.54 -42.96 -4.18
CA LYS A 149 8.56 -41.87 -4.16
C LYS A 149 8.34 -41.35 -2.74
N ILE A 150 8.06 -40.06 -2.66
CA ILE A 150 7.70 -39.38 -1.42
C ILE A 150 6.21 -39.05 -1.50
N GLU A 151 5.44 -39.58 -0.56
CA GLU A 151 4.02 -39.29 -0.39
C GLU A 151 3.86 -38.27 0.74
N ILE A 152 3.19 -37.17 0.42
CA ILE A 152 2.90 -36.08 1.35
C ILE A 152 1.37 -35.98 1.42
N VAL A 153 0.81 -36.34 2.57
CA VAL A 153 -0.62 -36.17 2.84
C VAL A 153 -0.82 -34.81 3.48
N ASP A 154 -1.58 -33.96 2.80
CA ASP A 154 -1.91 -32.60 3.22
C ASP A 154 -3.42 -32.42 3.36
N ASP A 155 -3.87 -31.30 3.91
CA ASP A 155 -5.29 -30.98 4.06
C ASP A 155 -5.92 -30.62 2.71
N ASP A 156 -6.86 -31.46 2.26
CA ASP A 156 -7.62 -31.25 1.02
C ASP A 156 -8.30 -29.88 0.96
N LYS A 157 -8.71 -29.30 2.09
CA LYS A 157 -9.32 -27.96 2.14
C LYS A 157 -8.31 -26.88 1.75
N LEU A 158 -7.05 -27.02 2.16
CA LEU A 158 -5.98 -26.09 1.82
C LEU A 158 -5.56 -26.25 0.36
N VAL A 159 -5.50 -27.48 -0.14
CA VAL A 159 -5.22 -27.78 -1.55
C VAL A 159 -6.32 -27.18 -2.45
N ASN A 160 -7.59 -27.38 -2.11
CA ASN A 160 -8.71 -26.80 -2.86
C ASN A 160 -8.71 -25.26 -2.79
N LYS A 161 -8.37 -24.68 -1.63
CA LYS A 161 -8.21 -23.23 -1.49
C LYS A 161 -7.09 -22.71 -2.39
N LEU A 162 -5.97 -23.41 -2.47
CA LEU A 162 -4.86 -23.06 -3.36
C LEU A 162 -5.32 -23.07 -4.83
N ALA A 163 -5.95 -24.15 -5.28
CA ALA A 163 -6.48 -24.26 -6.64
C ALA A 163 -7.44 -23.10 -6.97
N PHE A 164 -8.40 -22.82 -6.09
CA PHE A 164 -9.33 -21.69 -6.24
C PHE A 164 -8.61 -20.34 -6.33
N THR A 165 -7.59 -20.10 -5.48
CA THR A 165 -6.84 -18.85 -5.54
C THR A 165 -6.11 -18.67 -6.86
N LEU A 166 -5.48 -19.72 -7.39
CA LEU A 166 -4.78 -19.69 -8.67
C LEU A 166 -5.71 -19.43 -9.85
N GLU A 167 -6.89 -20.07 -9.87
CA GLU A 167 -7.91 -19.80 -10.88
C GLU A 167 -8.42 -18.36 -10.79
N SER A 168 -8.68 -17.87 -9.59
CA SER A 168 -9.15 -16.51 -9.38
C SER A 168 -8.13 -15.47 -9.81
N GLU A 169 -6.84 -15.70 -9.56
CA GLU A 169 -5.77 -14.82 -10.05
C GLU A 169 -5.66 -14.85 -11.56
N SER A 170 -5.79 -16.03 -12.17
CA SER A 170 -5.76 -16.19 -13.62
C SER A 170 -6.91 -15.43 -14.30
N LYS A 171 -8.14 -15.57 -13.77
CA LYS A 171 -9.31 -14.81 -14.23
C LYS A 171 -9.12 -13.30 -14.07
N LYS A 172 -8.59 -12.85 -12.92
CA LYS A 172 -8.29 -11.42 -12.69
C LYS A 172 -7.28 -10.86 -13.70
N ARG A 173 -6.20 -11.60 -13.97
CA ARG A 173 -5.17 -11.19 -14.96
C ARG A 173 -5.77 -11.14 -16.37
N TYR A 174 -6.60 -12.12 -16.72
CA TYR A 174 -7.31 -12.15 -17.99
C TYR A 174 -8.24 -10.94 -18.17
N GLU A 175 -9.11 -10.66 -17.20
CA GLU A 175 -10.03 -9.53 -17.28
C GLU A 175 -9.31 -8.18 -17.34
N ALA A 176 -8.26 -8.00 -16.53
CA ALA A 176 -7.44 -6.80 -16.56
C ALA A 176 -6.82 -6.58 -17.95
N ARG A 177 -6.27 -7.66 -18.55
CA ARG A 177 -5.71 -7.60 -19.90
C ARG A 177 -6.77 -7.36 -20.97
N ARG A 178 -7.95 -7.99 -20.84
CA ARG A 178 -9.08 -7.81 -21.76
C ARG A 178 -9.53 -6.35 -21.77
N LYS A 179 -9.76 -5.76 -20.60
CA LYS A 179 -10.10 -4.33 -20.46
C LYS A 179 -9.03 -3.42 -21.05
N GLN A 180 -7.75 -3.74 -20.83
CA GLN A 180 -6.66 -2.98 -21.45
C GLN A 180 -6.68 -3.06 -22.98
N MET A 181 -6.97 -4.22 -23.55
CA MET A 181 -7.09 -4.39 -25.01
C MET A 181 -8.30 -3.64 -25.58
N GLU A 182 -9.44 -3.65 -24.89
CA GLU A 182 -10.64 -2.89 -25.27
C GLU A 182 -10.36 -1.38 -25.28
N ASN A 183 -9.74 -0.86 -24.21
CA ASN A 183 -9.36 0.55 -24.11
C ASN A 183 -8.28 0.95 -25.14
N ALA A 184 -7.34 0.06 -25.43
CA ALA A 184 -6.34 0.30 -26.48
C ALA A 184 -6.95 0.23 -27.88
N LYS A 185 -8.05 -0.51 -28.08
CA LYS A 185 -8.73 -0.61 -29.37
C LYS A 185 -9.57 0.64 -29.68
N THR A 186 -10.14 1.30 -28.67
CA THR A 186 -10.81 2.59 -28.87
C THR A 186 -9.81 3.65 -29.34
N PRO A 187 -10.09 4.40 -30.42
CA PRO A 187 -9.10 5.25 -31.09
C PRO A 187 -8.82 6.52 -30.27
N SER A 188 -7.61 6.62 -29.73
CA SER A 188 -7.03 7.88 -29.25
C SER A 188 -6.02 8.47 -30.25
N SER A 189 -5.66 7.73 -31.30
CA SER A 189 -4.64 8.12 -32.27
C SER A 189 -5.28 8.54 -33.59
N VAL A 190 -4.79 9.68 -34.11
CA VAL A 190 -5.16 10.31 -35.40
C VAL A 190 -4.58 9.53 -36.59
N GLU A 191 -3.72 8.55 -36.34
CA GLU A 191 -3.00 7.82 -37.39
C GLU A 191 -3.86 6.71 -38.02
N SER A 192 -3.95 6.70 -39.35
CA SER A 192 -4.72 5.72 -40.11
C SER A 192 -4.02 4.35 -40.07
N PHE A 193 -4.72 3.32 -39.59
CA PHE A 193 -4.22 1.94 -39.56
C PHE A 193 -5.06 1.02 -40.45
N ILE A 194 -4.40 0.11 -41.18
CA ILE A 194 -5.05 -0.87 -42.06
C ILE A 194 -5.64 -2.06 -41.28
N ASN A 195 -5.00 -2.47 -40.18
CA ASN A 195 -5.46 -3.57 -39.33
C ASN A 195 -5.01 -3.40 -37.86
N ASP A 196 -5.60 -4.20 -36.95
CA ASP A 196 -5.30 -4.15 -35.51
C ASP A 196 -3.81 -4.44 -35.18
N LYS A 197 -3.12 -5.25 -35.99
CA LYS A 197 -1.69 -5.54 -35.80
C LYS A 197 -0.82 -4.33 -36.14
N ASN A 198 -1.15 -3.62 -37.21
CA ASN A 198 -0.46 -2.41 -37.64
C ASN A 198 -0.65 -1.29 -36.60
N LYS A 199 -1.85 -1.19 -36.01
CA LYS A 199 -2.11 -0.31 -34.87
C LYS A 199 -1.18 -0.60 -33.69
N GLN A 200 -1.08 -1.87 -33.27
CA GLN A 200 -0.21 -2.26 -32.15
C GLN A 200 1.29 -2.04 -32.47
N PHE A 201 1.68 -2.17 -33.73
CA PHE A 201 3.04 -1.90 -34.17
C PHE A 201 3.36 -0.40 -34.11
N ASN A 202 2.49 0.46 -34.62
CA ASN A 202 2.69 1.91 -34.54
C ASN A 202 2.64 2.42 -33.09
N GLU A 203 1.79 1.84 -32.24
CA GLU A 203 1.83 2.06 -30.78
C GLU A 203 3.14 1.60 -30.13
N LYS A 204 3.80 0.57 -30.68
CA LYS A 204 5.12 0.15 -30.21
C LYS A 204 6.17 1.17 -30.63
N LEU A 205 6.13 1.64 -31.88
CA LEU A 205 7.03 2.67 -32.38
C LEU A 205 6.91 3.99 -31.61
N SER A 206 5.70 4.39 -31.21
CA SER A 206 5.50 5.62 -30.43
C SER A 206 6.03 5.55 -28.99
N ARG A 207 6.28 4.33 -28.46
CA ARG A 207 6.91 4.12 -27.14
C ARG A 207 8.42 4.18 -27.21
N GLU A 208 9.01 3.95 -28.38
CA GLU A 208 10.43 4.14 -28.59
C GLU A 208 10.71 5.65 -28.67
N PRO A 209 11.77 6.16 -28.02
CA PRO A 209 12.18 7.54 -28.21
C PRO A 209 12.52 7.75 -29.69
N LYS A 210 12.04 8.85 -30.28
CA LYS A 210 12.56 9.28 -31.58
C LYS A 210 13.99 9.72 -31.34
N ASP A 211 14.96 8.89 -31.74
CA ASP A 211 16.37 9.25 -31.72
C ASP A 211 16.51 10.59 -32.43
N SER A 212 16.86 11.61 -31.65
CA SER A 212 17.06 12.97 -32.13
C SER A 212 18.47 13.01 -32.71
N ASN A 213 18.59 12.71 -34.00
CA ASN A 213 19.76 13.10 -34.79
C ASN A 213 19.58 14.55 -35.28
#